data_AF-A0A0P1EIM7-F1
#
_entry.id   AF-A0A0P1EIM7-F1
#
_cell.length_a   1.000
_cell.length_b   1.000
_cell.length_c   1.000
_cell.angle_alpha   90.00
_cell.angle_beta   90.00
_cell.angle_gamma   90.00
#
_symmetry.space_group_name_H-M   'P 1'
#
loop_
_entity.id
_entity.type
_entity.pdbx_description
1 polymer ?
#
loop_
_entity_poly.entity_id
_entity_poly.type
_entity_poly.pdbx_seq_one_letter_code
_entity_poly.pdbx_strand_id
1 'polypeptide(L)' 'MKLFTASALVLALATPAFAETYHFDQSHTEIRFYYNHAGLTEQSGEWTAVSGTVEFDP' A
#
# COMPACT_ATOMS: atom_id res chain seq x y z
N MET A 1 7.81 41.81 5.90
CA MET A 1 6.53 41.48 6.56
C MET A 1 5.58 40.67 5.67
N LYS A 2 5.26 41.08 4.43
CA LYS A 2 4.30 40.36 3.56
C LYS A 2 4.62 38.89 3.26
N LEU A 3 5.90 38.53 3.10
CA LEU A 3 6.35 37.15 2.86
C LEU A 3 6.08 36.23 4.08
N PHE A 4 6.30 36.73 5.30
CA PHE A 4 6.04 35.96 6.52
C PHE A 4 4.55 35.68 6.72
N THR A 5 3.69 36.63 6.34
CA THR A 5 2.24 36.46 6.41
C THR A 5 1.73 35.43 5.40
N ALA A 6 2.32 35.40 4.19
CA ALA A 6 1.97 34.43 3.16
C ALA A 6 2.37 32.99 3.54
N SER A 7 3.56 32.79 4.12
CA SER A 7 4.01 31.47 4.57
C SER A 7 3.16 30.90 5.71
N ALA A 8 2.71 31.75 6.65
CA ALA A 8 1.84 31.33 7.74
C ALA A 8 0.47 30.82 7.25
N LEU A 9 -0.07 31.43 6.19
CA LEU A 9 -1.34 31.01 5.62
C LEU A 9 -1.25 29.65 4.90
N VAL A 10 -0.14 29.38 4.20
CA VAL A 10 0.10 28.08 3.56
C VAL A 10 0.20 26.95 4.58
N LEU A 11 0.90 27.19 5.70
CA LEU A 11 1.00 26.22 6.80
C LEU A 11 -0.34 25.97 7.50
N ALA A 12 -1.21 26.98 7.57
CA ALA A 12 -2.55 26.84 8.16
C ALA A 12 -3.54 26.07 7.27
N LEU A 13 -3.27 25.98 5.96
CA LEU A 13 -4.07 25.24 4.98
C LEU A 13 -3.57 23.81 4.73
N ALA A 14 -2.44 23.43 5.34
CA ALA A 14 -1.94 22.07 5.25
C ALA A 14 -2.85 21.13 6.06
N THR A 15 -3.47 20.16 5.39
CA THR A 15 -4.15 19.06 6.05
C THR A 15 -3.10 18.09 6.61
N PRO A 16 -3.28 17.56 7.84
CA PRO A 16 -2.40 16.51 8.34
C PRO A 16 -2.48 15.28 7.41
N ALA A 17 -1.32 14.75 7.02
CA ALA A 17 -1.24 13.44 6.41
C ALA A 17 -1.49 12.40 7.51
N PHE A 18 -2.57 11.62 7.36
CA PHE A 18 -2.84 10.49 8.23
C PHE A 18 -2.26 9.26 7.55
N ALA A 19 -1.15 8.75 8.09
CA ALA A 19 -0.68 7.43 7.71
C ALA A 19 -1.65 6.41 8.31
N GLU A 20 -2.40 5.73 7.45
CA GLU A 20 -3.28 4.63 7.87
C GLU A 20 -2.53 3.31 7.70
N THR A 21 -2.52 2.52 8.77
CA THR A 21 -1.99 1.15 8.75
C THR A 21 -3.13 0.18 8.50
N TYR A 22 -3.06 -0.56 7.40
CA TYR A 22 -4.01 -1.61 7.04
C TYR A 22 -3.42 -2.98 7.31
N HIS A 23 -4.22 -3.92 7.81
CA HIS A 23 -3.82 -5.31 7.99
C HIS A 23 -4.33 -6.17 6.83
N PHE A 24 -3.54 -7.14 6.39
CA PHE A 24 -4.06 -8.16 5.48
C PHE A 24 -5.11 -9.01 6.18
N ASP A 25 -6.28 -9.10 5.57
CA ASP A 25 -7.28 -10.11 5.89
C ASP A 25 -6.88 -11.41 5.18
N GLN A 26 -6.51 -12.42 5.97
CA GLN A 26 -6.08 -13.72 5.45
C GLN A 26 -7.16 -14.43 4.64
N SER A 27 -8.45 -14.15 4.90
CA SER A 27 -9.55 -14.73 4.11
C SER A 27 -9.76 -14.07 2.76
N HIS A 28 -9.10 -12.93 2.49
CA HIS A 28 -9.24 -12.14 1.27
C HIS A 28 -7.90 -11.69 0.66
N THR A 29 -6.78 -12.24 1.14
CA THR A 29 -5.45 -11.92 0.64
C THR A 29 -4.73 -13.20 0.28
N GLU A 30 -4.38 -13.35 -1.00
CA GLU A 30 -3.78 -14.56 -1.54
C GLU A 30 -2.47 -14.20 -2.25
N ILE A 31 -1.43 -14.99 -2.04
CA ILE A 31 -0.23 -14.92 -2.88
C ILE A 31 -0.25 -16.09 -3.83
N ARG A 32 -0.39 -15.78 -5.13
CA ARG A 32 -0.41 -16.76 -6.21
C ARG A 32 0.84 -16.63 -7.05
N PHE A 33 1.39 -17.77 -7.46
CA PHE A 33 2.50 -17.82 -8.40
C PHE A 33 2.19 -18.77 -9.54
N TYR A 34 2.76 -18.44 -10.70
CA TYR A 34 2.62 -19.18 -11.94
C TYR A 34 3.99 -19.28 -12.58
N TYR A 35 4.30 -20.42 -13.18
CA TYR A 35 5.52 -20.59 -13.95
C TYR A 35 5.28 -21.47 -15.15
N ASN A 36 5.93 -21.09 -16.24
CA ASN A 36 5.92 -21.87 -17.46
C ASN A 36 6.92 -23.03 -17.34
N HIS A 37 6.44 -24.25 -17.60
CA HIS A 37 7.27 -25.45 -17.63
C HIS A 37 7.69 -25.76 -19.07
N ALA A 38 8.77 -25.11 -19.50
CA ALA A 38 9.44 -25.32 -20.79
C ALA A 38 8.54 -25.19 -22.04
N GLY A 39 7.53 -24.32 -21.99
CA GLY A 39 6.59 -24.07 -23.08
C GLY A 39 5.46 -25.08 -23.20
N LEU A 40 5.40 -26.08 -22.31
CA LEU A 40 4.48 -27.22 -22.43
C LEU A 40 3.25 -27.08 -21.53
N THR A 41 3.46 -26.70 -20.27
CA THR A 41 2.37 -26.50 -19.29
C THR A 41 2.63 -25.24 -18.46
N GLU A 42 1.55 -24.66 -17.95
CA GLU A 42 1.63 -23.69 -16.87
C GLU A 42 1.37 -24.42 -15.55
N GLN A 43 2.28 -24.22 -14.59
CA GLN A 43 2.13 -24.71 -13.23
C GLN A 43 1.86 -23.53 -12.32
N SER A 44 1.09 -23.76 -11.26
CA SER A 44 0.73 -22.72 -10.30
C SER A 44 0.67 -23.24 -8.87
N GLY A 45 0.70 -22.30 -7.94
CA GLY A 45 0.48 -22.56 -6.52
C GLY A 45 0.02 -21.31 -5.78
N GLU A 46 -0.41 -21.52 -4.54
CA GLU A 46 -0.95 -20.48 -3.67
C GLU A 46 -0.42 -20.66 -2.25
N TRP A 47 -0.05 -19.54 -1.61
CA TRP A 47 0.11 -19.48 -0.16
C TRP A 47 -1.19 -18.95 0.47
N THR A 48 -1.88 -19.81 1.21
CA THR A 48 -3.20 -19.55 1.81
C THR A 48 -3.12 -18.91 3.20
N ALA A 49 -1.92 -18.63 3.68
CA ALA A 49 -1.67 -18.02 4.97
C ALA A 49 -0.63 -16.92 4.81
N VAL A 50 -1.10 -15.68 4.84
CA VAL A 50 -0.28 -14.47 4.77
C VAL A 50 -0.74 -13.48 5.84
N SER A 51 0.22 -12.81 6.46
CA SER A 51 0.01 -11.78 7.46
C SER A 51 0.96 -10.62 7.21
N GLY A 52 0.52 -9.41 7.46
CA GLY A 52 1.34 -8.21 7.27
C GLY A 52 0.52 -6.94 7.37
N THR A 53 1.19 -5.81 7.15
CA THR A 53 0.58 -4.49 7.14
C THR A 53 0.96 -3.71 5.87
N VAL A 54 0.11 -2.76 5.52
CA VAL A 54 0.35 -1.74 4.49
C VAL A 54 0.27 -0.39 5.18
N GLU A 55 1.38 0.36 5.13
CA GLU A 55 1.37 1.79 5.47
C GLU A 55 1.01 2.57 4.21
N PHE A 56 -0.06 3.35 4.26
CA PHE A 56 -0.53 4.14 3.13
C PHE A 56 -0.59 5.62 3.49
N ASP A 57 0.01 6.44 2.62
CA ASP A 57 -0.04 7.90 2.65
C ASP A 57 -0.72 8.35 1.34
N PRO A 58 -1.96 8.89 1.38
CA PRO A 58 -2.78 9.18 0.20
C PRO A 58 -2.29 10.34 -0.69
#